data_AF-V5WJA8-F1
#
_entry.id   AF-V5WJA8-F1
#
_cell.length_a   1.000
_cell.length_b   1.000
_cell.length_c   1.000
_cell.angle_alpha   90.00
_cell.angle_beta   90.00
_cell.angle_gamma   90.00
#
_symmetry.space_group_name_H-M   'P 1'
#
loop_
_entity.id
_entity.type
_entity.pdbx_description
1 polymer ?
#
loop_
_entity_poly.entity_id
_entity_poly.type
_entity_poly.pdbx_seq_one_letter_code
_entity_poly.pdbx_strand_id
1 'polypeptide(L)'
;MRNVAKKVFFLYPHSVVQGQMIDLLIQSEFEVAVLKDHQRALRLLSKFPSSILFVNIEEHLSQDDWEVFIRNIVQGNSVHDSRVGVMVYNPNKELAQKYLIDIGVQCGFIQLKLGLTESAKIVLKALTANEAKGDRKFVRVSCQPGKATLNIRSHQDNFRGEIMDISSAGFACVLDGNPETGTEFDDMQLSLRGAIIHASGKLMGKRSEEGQEVISVIMFSEIDREVKGKIYQFIRKTLQAEIDSI
;
A
#
# COMPACT_ATOMS: atom_id res chain seq x y z
N MET A 1 3.99 -9.02 20.50
CA MET A 1 2.82 -8.46 19.79
C MET A 1 3.30 -8.12 18.38
N ARG A 2 2.66 -8.59 17.30
CA ARG A 2 3.13 -8.30 15.93
C ARG A 2 2.87 -6.83 15.59
N ASN A 3 3.86 -6.14 15.04
CA ASN A 3 3.72 -4.76 14.56
C ASN A 3 3.04 -4.79 13.18
N VAL A 4 1.81 -4.25 13.11
CA VAL A 4 1.01 -4.22 11.89
C VAL A 4 1.43 -3.01 11.05
N ALA A 5 1.51 -3.17 9.73
CA ALA A 5 1.79 -2.07 8.83
C ALA A 5 0.75 -0.95 8.98
N LYS A 6 1.22 0.29 8.96
CA LYS A 6 0.38 1.49 9.06
C LYS A 6 -0.10 1.87 7.66
N LYS A 7 -1.38 2.24 7.54
CA LYS A 7 -1.86 2.86 6.29
C LYS A 7 -1.25 4.25 6.16
N VAL A 8 -0.79 4.57 4.96
CA VAL A 8 -0.20 5.87 4.62
C VAL A 8 -1.12 6.57 3.64
N PHE A 9 -1.66 7.70 4.06
CA PHE A 9 -2.57 8.49 3.25
C PHE A 9 -1.89 9.77 2.77
N PHE A 10 -2.08 10.08 1.50
CA PHE A 10 -1.73 11.38 0.92
C PHE A 10 -3.00 12.15 0.63
N LEU A 11 -3.24 13.23 1.36
CA LEU A 11 -4.40 14.10 1.18
C LEU A 11 -4.05 15.28 0.28
N TYR A 12 -4.80 15.40 -0.81
CA TYR A 12 -4.58 16.38 -1.88
C TYR A 12 -3.14 16.43 -2.41
N PRO A 13 -2.48 15.29 -2.65
CA PRO A 13 -1.16 15.30 -3.24
C PRO A 13 -1.24 15.96 -4.62
N HIS A 14 -0.30 16.85 -4.92
CA HIS A 14 -0.17 17.42 -6.25
C HIS A 14 0.08 16.31 -7.30
N SER A 15 -0.29 16.56 -8.56
CA SER A 15 -0.26 15.57 -9.66
C SER A 15 1.09 14.84 -9.80
N VAL A 16 2.18 15.59 -9.62
CA VAL A 16 3.56 15.10 -9.62
C VAL A 16 3.80 14.06 -8.51
N VAL A 17 3.26 14.29 -7.31
CA VAL A 17 3.31 13.35 -6.17
C VAL A 17 2.45 12.11 -6.43
N GLN A 18 1.27 12.27 -7.04
CA GLN A 18 0.31 11.18 -7.24
C GLN A 18 0.84 10.02 -8.07
N GLY A 19 1.71 10.27 -9.05
CA GLY A 19 2.24 9.24 -9.93
C GLY A 19 3.45 8.52 -9.33
N GLN A 20 4.62 9.11 -9.55
CA GLN A 20 5.92 8.44 -9.38
C GLN A 20 6.29 8.20 -7.91
N MET A 21 5.92 9.11 -7.01
CA MET A 21 6.24 8.95 -5.59
C MET A 21 5.43 7.79 -4.99
N ILE A 22 4.14 7.73 -5.27
CA ILE A 22 3.27 6.63 -4.81
C ILE A 22 3.80 5.28 -5.32
N ASP A 23 4.20 5.20 -6.59
CA ASP A 23 4.77 3.98 -7.15
C ASP A 23 6.06 3.57 -6.43
N LEU A 24 6.95 4.52 -6.13
CA LEU A 24 8.18 4.24 -5.39
C LEU A 24 7.90 3.74 -3.97
N LEU A 25 6.93 4.33 -3.28
CA LEU A 25 6.57 3.93 -1.92
C LEU A 25 5.97 2.53 -1.88
N ILE A 26 5.13 2.19 -2.86
CA ILE A 26 4.54 0.85 -2.97
C ILE A 26 5.62 -0.18 -3.33
N GLN A 27 6.55 0.15 -4.23
CA GLN A 27 7.71 -0.69 -4.52
C GLN A 27 8.64 -0.85 -3.31
N SER A 28 8.60 0.10 -2.37
CA SER A 28 9.30 0.03 -1.08
C SER A 28 8.50 -0.72 -0.01
N GLU A 29 7.34 -1.28 -0.38
CA GLU A 29 6.44 -2.07 0.46
C GLU A 29 5.76 -1.26 1.57
N PHE A 30 5.30 -0.04 1.25
CA PHE A 30 4.39 0.72 2.11
C PHE A 30 2.95 0.63 1.59
N GLU A 31 1.99 0.56 2.52
CA GLU A 31 0.55 0.55 2.20
C GLU A 31 0.04 1.97 1.97
N VAL A 32 0.12 2.44 0.73
CA VAL A 32 -0.17 3.84 0.38
C VAL A 32 -1.48 4.00 -0.37
N ALA A 33 -2.24 5.05 -0.03
CA ALA A 33 -3.43 5.49 -0.78
C ALA A 33 -3.51 7.03 -0.89
N VAL A 34 -4.21 7.50 -1.92
CA VAL A 34 -4.45 8.92 -2.19
C VAL A 34 -5.88 9.30 -1.82
N LEU A 35 -6.03 10.43 -1.14
CA LEU A 35 -7.30 11.01 -0.71
C LEU A 35 -7.51 12.37 -1.36
N LYS A 36 -8.77 12.65 -1.71
CA LYS A 36 -9.24 13.91 -2.32
C LYS A 36 -10.33 14.58 -1.49
N ASP A 37 -10.49 14.18 -0.24
CA ASP A 37 -11.50 14.70 0.67
C ASP A 37 -10.98 14.60 2.11
N HIS A 38 -10.85 15.76 2.75
CA HIS A 38 -10.36 15.88 4.12
C HIS A 38 -11.39 15.38 5.16
N GLN A 39 -12.70 15.48 4.89
CA GLN A 39 -13.73 14.91 5.75
C GLN A 39 -13.68 13.38 5.72
N ARG A 40 -13.46 12.82 4.53
CA ARG A 40 -13.25 11.40 4.35
C ARG A 40 -11.96 10.91 5.01
N ALA A 41 -10.90 11.71 5.00
CA ALA A 41 -9.66 11.39 5.69
C ALA A 41 -9.89 11.14 7.19
N LEU A 42 -10.70 11.97 7.87
CA LEU A 42 -11.02 11.76 9.29
C LEU A 42 -11.69 10.41 9.54
N ARG A 43 -12.68 10.03 8.72
CA ARG A 43 -13.34 8.71 8.83
C ARG A 43 -12.36 7.55 8.63
N LEU A 44 -11.44 7.69 7.68
CA LEU A 44 -10.42 6.67 7.41
C LEU A 44 -9.41 6.54 8.56
N LEU A 45 -8.96 7.65 9.14
CA LEU A 45 -8.11 7.62 10.34
C LEU A 45 -8.81 6.94 11.52
N SER A 46 -10.13 7.08 11.62
CA SER A 46 -10.91 6.34 12.62
C SER A 46 -10.96 4.84 12.39
N LYS A 47 -11.06 4.41 11.12
CA LYS A 47 -11.11 3.00 10.74
C LYS A 47 -9.74 2.32 10.76
N PHE A 48 -8.68 3.08 10.48
CA PHE A 48 -7.30 2.62 10.45
C PHE A 48 -6.49 3.37 11.50
N PRO A 49 -6.55 2.96 12.78
CA PRO A 49 -5.75 3.60 13.82
C PRO A 49 -4.25 3.41 13.53
N SER A 50 -3.44 4.30 14.11
CA SER A 50 -2.00 4.44 13.90
C SER A 50 -1.60 4.75 12.44
N SER A 51 -2.52 5.23 11.61
CA SER A 51 -2.21 5.66 10.24
C SER A 51 -1.31 6.90 10.19
N ILE A 52 -0.65 7.09 9.05
CA ILE A 52 0.13 8.30 8.77
C ILE A 52 -0.59 9.09 7.68
N LEU A 53 -0.87 10.36 7.93
CA LEU A 53 -1.48 11.28 6.98
C LEU A 53 -0.48 12.35 6.55
N PHE A 54 -0.15 12.38 5.26
CA PHE A 54 0.55 13.50 4.64
C PHE A 54 -0.46 14.46 4.02
N VAL A 55 -0.46 15.72 4.46
CA VAL A 55 -1.40 16.76 4.02
C VAL A 55 -0.69 17.78 3.15
N ASN A 56 -1.20 18.03 1.95
CA ASN A 56 -0.83 19.21 1.18
C ASN A 56 -1.67 20.41 1.66
N ILE A 57 -1.02 21.36 2.34
CA ILE A 57 -1.72 22.52 2.95
C ILE A 57 -1.87 23.71 2.00
N GLU A 58 -1.41 23.60 0.76
CA GLU A 58 -1.53 24.65 -0.26
C GLU A 58 -2.78 24.46 -1.15
N GLU A 59 -3.57 23.41 -0.90
CA GLU A 59 -4.72 23.05 -1.73
C GLU A 59 -6.02 23.10 -0.92
N HIS A 60 -7.12 23.45 -1.60
CA HIS A 60 -8.54 23.36 -1.18
C HIS A 60 -9.02 24.17 0.05
N LEU A 61 -8.22 24.31 1.11
CA LEU A 61 -8.61 25.03 2.33
C LEU A 61 -7.72 26.26 2.58
N SER A 62 -8.22 27.19 3.39
CA SER A 62 -7.38 28.27 3.91
C SER A 62 -6.33 27.73 4.88
N GLN A 63 -5.29 28.52 5.15
CA GLN A 63 -4.26 28.13 6.09
C GLN A 63 -4.84 27.92 7.50
N ASP A 64 -5.72 28.80 7.96
CA ASP A 64 -6.33 28.70 9.29
C ASP A 64 -7.20 27.43 9.42
N ASP A 65 -7.96 27.10 8.37
CA ASP A 65 -8.75 25.87 8.34
C ASP A 65 -7.87 24.61 8.36
N TRP A 66 -6.74 24.62 7.63
CA TRP A 66 -5.78 23.53 7.66
C TRP A 66 -5.16 23.33 9.05
N GLU A 67 -4.88 24.43 9.74
CA GLU A 67 -4.35 24.37 11.10
C GLU A 67 -5.35 23.79 12.07
N VAL A 68 -6.62 24.22 12.02
CA VAL A 68 -7.68 23.63 12.83
C VAL A 68 -7.81 22.13 12.53
N PHE A 69 -7.83 21.76 11.25
CA PHE A 69 -7.92 20.37 10.82
C PHE A 69 -6.76 19.52 11.35
N ILE A 70 -5.51 19.96 11.18
CA ILE A 70 -4.32 19.23 11.60
C ILE A 70 -4.23 19.19 13.13
N ARG A 71 -4.52 20.29 13.82
CA ARG A 71 -4.56 20.33 15.30
C ARG A 71 -5.57 19.33 15.83
N ASN A 72 -6.76 19.22 15.23
CA ASN A 72 -7.77 18.24 15.65
C ASN A 72 -7.27 16.80 15.54
N ILE A 73 -6.42 16.48 14.55
CA ILE A 73 -5.82 15.14 14.41
C ILE A 73 -4.70 14.94 15.42
N VAL A 74 -3.81 15.92 15.57
CA VAL A 74 -2.62 15.83 16.44
C VAL A 74 -2.98 15.86 17.92
N GLN A 75 -3.94 16.72 18.30
CA GLN A 75 -4.38 16.92 19.68
C GLN A 75 -5.60 16.06 20.05
N GLY A 76 -6.24 15.41 19.06
CA GLY A 76 -7.40 14.56 19.27
C GLY A 76 -7.11 13.45 20.27
N ASN A 77 -7.92 13.39 21.33
CA ASN A 77 -7.84 12.40 22.40
C ASN A 77 -7.82 10.97 21.82
N SER A 78 -6.66 10.31 21.88
CA SER A 78 -6.39 8.87 22.04
C SER A 78 -7.05 7.82 21.13
N VAL A 79 -8.04 8.10 20.28
CA VAL A 79 -8.75 7.03 19.56
C VAL A 79 -7.99 6.53 18.32
N HIS A 80 -7.07 7.33 17.75
CA HIS A 80 -6.53 7.02 16.42
C HIS A 80 -5.01 6.91 16.31
N ASP A 81 -4.21 7.29 17.32
CA ASP A 81 -2.72 7.27 17.32
C ASP A 81 -2.08 7.71 15.98
N SER A 82 -2.80 8.54 15.23
CA SER A 82 -2.47 8.84 13.85
C SER A 82 -1.47 9.97 13.82
N ARG A 83 -0.49 9.88 12.92
CA ARG A 83 0.60 10.84 12.82
C ARG A 83 0.43 11.68 11.57
N VAL A 84 0.77 12.96 11.66
CA VAL A 84 0.60 13.90 10.55
C VAL A 84 1.95 14.37 10.05
N GLY A 85 2.10 14.41 8.73
CA GLY A 85 3.16 15.12 8.01
C GLY A 85 2.56 16.19 7.11
N VAL A 86 3.26 17.31 6.97
CA VAL A 86 2.83 18.43 6.13
C VAL A 86 3.69 18.49 4.89
N MET A 87 3.07 18.72 3.74
CA MET A 87 3.74 18.89 2.46
C MET A 87 3.44 20.27 1.91
N VAL A 88 4.48 20.95 1.40
CA VAL A 88 4.40 22.28 0.79
C VAL A 88 5.37 22.40 -0.39
N TYR A 89 5.01 23.15 -1.43
CA TYR A 89 5.92 23.53 -2.51
C TYR A 89 6.77 24.74 -2.13
N ASN A 90 6.15 25.75 -1.51
CA ASN A 90 6.78 27.03 -1.20
C ASN A 90 6.93 27.20 0.32
N PRO A 91 7.94 26.56 0.95
CA PRO A 91 8.11 26.64 2.39
C PRO A 91 8.59 28.04 2.79
N ASN A 92 8.12 28.50 3.94
CA ASN A 92 8.73 29.59 4.68
C ASN A 92 9.04 29.15 6.11
N LYS A 93 9.96 29.87 6.78
CA LYS A 93 10.45 29.49 8.11
C LYS A 93 9.36 29.58 9.18
N GLU A 94 8.50 30.59 9.10
CA GLU A 94 7.42 30.83 10.07
C GLU A 94 6.39 29.69 10.02
N LEU A 95 6.01 29.27 8.82
CA LEU A 95 5.09 28.16 8.58
C LEU A 95 5.69 26.83 9.07
N ALA A 96 6.97 26.58 8.77
CA ALA A 96 7.66 25.39 9.26
C ALA A 96 7.72 25.36 10.79
N GLN A 97 8.06 26.49 11.41
CA GLN A 97 8.08 26.63 12.87
C GLN A 97 6.68 26.37 13.46
N LYS A 98 5.64 26.95 12.87
CA LYS A 98 4.25 26.78 13.32
C LYS A 98 3.82 25.32 13.31
N TYR A 99 4.08 24.59 12.22
CA TYR A 99 3.67 23.20 12.10
C TYR A 99 4.53 22.24 12.94
N LEU A 100 5.84 22.45 12.99
CA LEU A 100 6.75 21.57 13.72
C LEU A 100 6.72 21.79 15.24
N ILE A 101 6.63 23.05 15.69
CA ILE A 101 6.76 23.42 17.11
C ILE A 101 5.39 23.69 17.72
N ASP A 102 4.60 24.60 17.14
CA ASP A 102 3.35 25.04 17.78
C ASP A 102 2.20 24.04 17.62
N ILE A 103 2.18 23.30 16.50
CA ILE A 103 1.20 22.25 16.21
C ILE A 103 1.74 20.88 16.61
N GLY A 104 3.04 20.62 16.38
CA GLY A 104 3.70 19.38 16.78
C GLY A 104 3.48 18.21 15.81
N VAL A 105 3.50 18.45 14.50
CA VAL A 105 3.35 17.38 13.50
C VAL A 105 4.50 16.37 13.58
N GLN A 106 4.20 15.06 13.61
CA GLN A 106 5.17 14.02 13.94
C GLN A 106 5.91 13.42 12.73
N CYS A 107 5.33 13.53 11.53
CA CYS A 107 5.92 13.03 10.29
C CYS A 107 6.60 14.14 9.46
N GLY A 108 6.84 15.29 10.08
CA GLY A 108 7.68 16.37 9.57
C GLY A 108 6.96 17.36 8.65
N PHE A 109 7.71 18.40 8.30
CA PHE A 109 7.32 19.46 7.35
C PHE A 109 8.20 19.32 6.10
N ILE A 110 7.62 18.82 5.02
CA ILE A 110 8.32 18.33 3.84
C ILE A 110 8.13 19.30 2.68
N GLN A 111 9.24 19.86 2.21
CA GLN A 111 9.26 20.60 0.96
C GLN A 111 9.19 19.63 -0.24
N LEU A 112 8.15 19.79 -1.05
CA LEU A 112 8.02 19.21 -2.37
C LEU A 112 8.91 20.01 -3.33
N LYS A 113 10.05 19.41 -3.73
CA LYS A 113 10.96 20.01 -4.70
C LYS A 113 10.58 19.54 -6.11
N LEU A 114 11.05 20.28 -7.13
CA LEU A 114 11.01 19.84 -8.53
C LEU A 114 11.65 18.45 -8.74
N GLY A 115 12.57 18.05 -7.85
CA GLY A 115 13.15 16.71 -7.81
C GLY A 115 12.31 15.71 -7.00
N LEU A 116 11.49 14.93 -7.71
CA LEU A 116 10.66 13.85 -7.15
C LEU A 116 11.43 12.86 -6.26
N THR A 117 12.64 12.48 -6.67
CA THR A 117 13.48 11.52 -5.96
C THR A 117 13.85 11.99 -4.55
N GLU A 118 14.12 13.30 -4.38
CA GLU A 118 14.51 13.83 -3.07
C GLU A 118 13.32 13.94 -2.14
N SER A 119 12.17 14.41 -2.63
CA SER A 119 10.93 14.42 -1.83
C SER A 119 10.52 13.00 -1.43
N ALA A 120 10.64 12.02 -2.34
CA ALA A 120 10.32 10.64 -2.02
C ALA A 120 11.30 10.03 -0.98
N LYS A 121 12.60 10.36 -1.03
CA LYS A 121 13.56 9.97 0.00
C LYS A 121 13.22 10.53 1.39
N ILE A 122 12.78 11.78 1.46
CA ILE A 122 12.38 12.42 2.73
C ILE A 122 11.16 11.69 3.31
N VAL A 123 10.15 11.45 2.47
CA VAL A 123 8.95 10.70 2.87
C VAL A 123 9.30 9.28 3.31
N LEU A 124 10.15 8.56 2.58
CA LEU A 124 10.61 7.22 2.97
C LEU A 124 11.30 7.23 4.35
N LYS A 125 12.19 8.20 4.59
CA LYS A 125 12.84 8.35 5.91
C LYS A 125 11.82 8.61 7.02
N ALA A 126 10.85 9.49 6.77
CA ALA A 126 9.77 9.75 7.72
C ALA A 126 8.96 8.48 8.01
N LEU A 127 8.58 7.72 6.97
CA LEU A 127 7.84 6.47 7.12
C LEU A 127 8.64 5.40 7.88
N THR A 128 9.93 5.26 7.59
CA THR A 128 10.82 4.33 8.32
C THR A 128 10.97 4.72 9.78
N ALA A 129 11.20 6.00 10.09
CA ALA A 129 11.30 6.50 11.46
C ALA A 129 9.99 6.32 12.26
N ASN A 130 8.86 6.22 11.56
CA ASN A 130 7.54 5.98 12.14
C ASN A 130 7.11 4.50 12.10
N GLU A 131 8.03 3.59 11.75
CA GLU A 131 7.80 2.13 11.67
C GLU A 131 6.61 1.73 10.78
N ALA A 132 6.35 2.51 9.71
CA ALA A 132 5.12 2.37 8.95
C ALA A 132 4.95 1.02 8.22
N LYS A 133 6.05 0.30 7.97
CA LYS A 133 6.05 -0.99 7.28
C LYS A 133 5.61 -2.17 8.15
N GLY A 134 5.73 -2.05 9.48
CA GLY A 134 5.52 -3.16 10.41
C GLY A 134 6.45 -4.35 10.15
N ASP A 135 6.05 -5.54 10.61
CA ASP A 135 6.88 -6.75 10.55
C ASP A 135 6.88 -7.43 9.17
N ARG A 136 5.90 -7.14 8.31
CA ARG A 136 5.79 -7.79 7.00
C ARG A 136 6.81 -7.21 6.03
N LYS A 137 7.59 -8.10 5.41
CA LYS A 137 8.57 -7.71 4.39
C LYS A 137 7.92 -7.18 3.12
N PHE A 138 6.75 -7.70 2.75
CA PHE A 138 6.03 -7.37 1.52
C PHE A 138 4.59 -6.99 1.80
N VAL A 139 4.10 -5.96 1.10
CA VAL A 139 2.69 -5.58 1.08
C VAL A 139 1.90 -6.67 0.40
N ARG A 140 0.78 -7.04 1.01
CA ARG A 140 -0.11 -8.10 0.54
C ARG A 140 -1.53 -7.56 0.47
N VAL A 141 -2.19 -7.76 -0.66
CA VAL A 141 -3.57 -7.31 -0.86
C VAL A 141 -4.50 -8.48 -1.01
N SER A 142 -5.66 -8.40 -0.36
CA SER A 142 -6.75 -9.36 -0.56
C SER A 142 -7.41 -9.13 -1.91
N CYS A 143 -7.64 -10.22 -2.64
CA CYS A 143 -8.31 -10.21 -3.92
C CYS A 143 -9.78 -10.57 -3.72
N GLN A 144 -10.68 -9.74 -4.25
CA GLN A 144 -12.10 -10.08 -4.30
C GLN A 144 -12.35 -11.20 -5.32
N PRO A 145 -13.41 -12.00 -5.14
CA PRO A 145 -13.74 -13.06 -6.08
C PRO A 145 -13.87 -12.57 -7.53
N GLY A 146 -13.32 -13.33 -8.47
CA GLY A 146 -13.27 -13.07 -9.91
C GLY A 146 -12.31 -11.96 -10.34
N LYS A 147 -11.59 -11.31 -9.43
CA LYS A 147 -10.69 -10.18 -9.77
C LYS A 147 -9.25 -10.61 -10.05
N ALA A 148 -8.83 -11.76 -9.54
CA ALA A 148 -7.50 -12.30 -9.75
C ALA A 148 -7.59 -13.82 -9.93
N THR A 149 -7.16 -14.31 -11.09
CA THR A 149 -7.21 -15.75 -11.42
C THR A 149 -5.86 -16.22 -11.93
N LEU A 150 -5.66 -17.53 -11.94
CA LEU A 150 -4.44 -18.14 -12.43
C LEU A 150 -4.75 -19.37 -13.29
N ASN A 151 -3.91 -19.60 -14.29
CA ASN A 151 -3.85 -20.84 -15.05
C ASN A 151 -2.41 -21.35 -15.02
N ILE A 152 -2.23 -22.63 -14.76
CA ILE A 152 -0.94 -23.31 -14.76
C ILE A 152 -0.98 -24.38 -15.83
N ARG A 153 -0.02 -24.36 -16.74
CA ARG A 153 0.18 -25.43 -17.70
C ARG A 153 1.45 -26.20 -17.32
N SER A 154 1.26 -27.46 -16.93
CA SER A 154 2.34 -28.43 -16.78
C SER A 154 2.28 -29.43 -17.93
N HIS A 155 3.37 -30.18 -18.15
CA HIS A 155 3.41 -31.25 -19.14
C HIS A 155 2.38 -32.36 -18.88
N GLN A 156 2.00 -32.58 -17.62
CA GLN A 156 1.11 -33.67 -17.22
C GLN A 156 -0.27 -33.18 -16.77
N ASP A 157 -0.38 -31.95 -16.26
CA ASP A 157 -1.60 -31.41 -15.67
C ASP A 157 -1.86 -29.96 -16.09
N ASN A 158 -3.13 -29.55 -16.07
CA ASN A 158 -3.50 -28.15 -16.12
C ASN A 158 -4.28 -27.81 -14.85
N PHE A 159 -3.86 -26.78 -14.15
CA PHE A 159 -4.56 -26.27 -12.97
C PHE A 159 -5.14 -24.90 -13.28
N ARG A 160 -6.34 -24.64 -12.79
CA ARG A 160 -6.93 -23.31 -12.74
C ARG A 160 -7.21 -22.94 -11.30
N GLY A 161 -7.21 -21.65 -11.02
CA GLY A 161 -7.45 -21.21 -9.68
C GLY A 161 -7.81 -19.75 -9.54
N GLU A 162 -8.23 -19.44 -8.33
CA GLU A 162 -8.54 -18.11 -7.88
C GLU A 162 -7.48 -17.64 -6.90
N ILE A 163 -6.95 -16.44 -7.13
CA ILE A 163 -5.97 -15.84 -6.23
C ILE A 163 -6.74 -15.14 -5.12
N MET A 164 -6.49 -15.56 -3.88
CA MET A 164 -7.11 -15.02 -2.67
C MET A 164 -6.41 -13.74 -2.22
N ASP A 165 -5.09 -13.68 -2.38
CA ASP A 165 -4.28 -12.52 -2.08
C ASP A 165 -2.93 -12.60 -2.79
N ILE A 166 -2.26 -11.47 -2.94
CA ILE A 166 -0.99 -11.39 -3.66
C ILE A 166 -0.07 -10.32 -3.07
N SER A 167 1.23 -10.62 -3.13
CA SER A 167 2.34 -9.71 -2.86
C SER A 167 3.35 -9.79 -4.00
N SER A 168 4.39 -8.96 -3.96
CA SER A 168 5.49 -9.08 -4.94
C SER A 168 6.33 -10.36 -4.80
N ALA A 169 6.15 -11.13 -3.72
CA ALA A 169 6.94 -12.34 -3.45
C ALA A 169 6.18 -13.64 -3.76
N GLY A 170 4.86 -13.59 -3.84
CA GLY A 170 4.01 -14.75 -4.00
C GLY A 170 2.55 -14.43 -3.69
N PHE A 171 1.71 -15.46 -3.76
CA PHE A 171 0.27 -15.36 -3.61
C PHE A 171 -0.32 -16.60 -2.93
N ALA A 172 -1.49 -16.44 -2.32
CA ALA A 172 -2.32 -17.57 -1.92
C ALA A 172 -3.46 -17.75 -2.93
N CYS A 173 -3.82 -18.99 -3.19
CA CYS A 173 -4.86 -19.33 -4.16
C CYS A 173 -5.62 -20.60 -3.77
N VAL A 174 -6.78 -20.78 -4.38
CA VAL A 174 -7.48 -22.06 -4.43
C VAL A 174 -7.31 -22.62 -5.84
N LEU A 175 -6.94 -23.89 -5.94
CA LEU A 175 -6.74 -24.59 -7.21
C LEU A 175 -7.83 -25.64 -7.41
N ASP A 176 -8.22 -25.90 -8.66
CA ASP A 176 -9.12 -26.99 -9.06
C ASP A 176 -8.44 -28.38 -9.07
N GLY A 177 -7.18 -28.44 -8.68
CA GLY A 177 -6.41 -29.66 -8.46
C GLY A 177 -5.56 -29.57 -7.19
N ASN A 178 -4.81 -30.63 -6.92
CA ASN A 178 -4.08 -30.78 -5.65
C ASN A 178 -2.58 -31.08 -5.84
N PRO A 179 -1.82 -30.24 -6.59
CA PRO A 179 -0.41 -30.48 -6.89
C PRO A 179 0.43 -30.62 -5.62
N GLU A 180 1.43 -31.49 -5.59
CA GLU A 180 2.21 -31.75 -4.37
C GLU A 180 2.99 -30.51 -3.89
N THR A 181 3.16 -30.38 -2.56
CA THR A 181 4.03 -29.32 -2.02
C THR A 181 5.45 -29.52 -2.54
N GLY A 182 6.08 -28.44 -3.00
CA GLY A 182 7.38 -28.47 -3.65
C GLY A 182 7.30 -28.57 -5.17
N THR A 183 6.11 -28.78 -5.77
CA THR A 183 5.95 -28.69 -7.23
C THR A 183 6.37 -27.30 -7.73
N GLU A 184 7.16 -27.32 -8.79
CA GLU A 184 7.60 -26.13 -9.52
C GLU A 184 6.69 -25.93 -10.74
N PHE A 185 6.36 -24.68 -10.98
CA PHE A 185 5.52 -24.25 -12.09
C PHE A 185 6.35 -23.32 -12.97
N ASP A 186 6.69 -23.79 -14.17
CA ASP A 186 7.55 -23.04 -15.10
C ASP A 186 6.80 -21.89 -15.79
N ASP A 187 5.50 -22.05 -16.02
CA ASP A 187 4.64 -21.03 -16.63
C ASP A 187 3.27 -20.98 -15.95
N MET A 188 3.11 -19.99 -15.08
CA MET A 188 1.82 -19.61 -14.50
C MET A 188 1.35 -18.31 -15.16
N GLN A 189 0.20 -18.37 -15.80
CA GLN A 189 -0.48 -17.20 -16.33
C GLN A 189 -1.43 -16.63 -15.28
N LEU A 190 -1.12 -15.46 -14.74
CA LEU A 190 -1.99 -14.76 -13.79
C LEU A 190 -2.74 -13.64 -14.51
N SER A 191 -4.05 -13.56 -14.28
CA SER A 191 -4.90 -12.45 -14.72
C SER A 191 -5.22 -11.57 -13.52
N LEU A 192 -4.66 -10.36 -13.49
CA LEU A 192 -4.73 -9.42 -12.39
C LEU A 192 -5.53 -8.17 -12.80
N ARG A 193 -6.87 -8.23 -12.72
CA ARG A 193 -7.79 -7.17 -13.17
C ARG A 193 -7.48 -6.66 -14.59
N GLY A 194 -7.36 -7.57 -15.55
CA GLY A 194 -7.14 -7.28 -16.96
C GLY A 194 -5.66 -7.14 -17.37
N ALA A 195 -4.72 -7.13 -16.42
CA ALA A 195 -3.31 -7.34 -16.73
C ALA A 195 -3.00 -8.84 -16.73
N ILE A 196 -2.42 -9.35 -17.82
CA ILE A 196 -1.93 -10.73 -17.89
C ILE A 196 -0.42 -10.70 -17.64
N ILE A 197 0.03 -11.54 -16.71
CA ILE A 197 1.45 -11.79 -16.45
C ILE A 197 1.75 -13.27 -16.54
N HIS A 198 2.95 -13.60 -16.98
CA HIS A 198 3.50 -14.94 -16.94
C HIS A 198 4.65 -14.95 -15.93
N ALA A 199 4.66 -15.93 -15.04
CA ALA A 199 5.68 -16.08 -14.01
C ALA A 199 5.88 -17.55 -13.65
N SER A 200 7.10 -17.90 -13.25
CA SER A 200 7.38 -19.19 -12.64
C SER A 200 7.31 -19.09 -11.11
N GLY A 201 7.12 -20.23 -10.45
CA GLY A 201 7.02 -20.28 -9.00
C GLY A 201 6.98 -21.68 -8.43
N LYS A 202 6.93 -21.76 -7.11
CA LYS A 202 6.95 -23.02 -6.37
C LYS A 202 5.84 -23.06 -5.34
N LEU A 203 5.13 -24.18 -5.28
CA LEU A 203 4.15 -24.42 -4.22
C LEU A 203 4.89 -24.68 -2.90
N MET A 204 4.82 -23.72 -1.98
CA MET A 204 5.55 -23.80 -0.71
C MET A 204 4.76 -24.47 0.40
N GLY A 205 3.44 -24.52 0.29
CA GLY A 205 2.61 -25.17 1.27
C GLY A 205 1.13 -25.06 0.96
N LYS A 206 0.36 -25.80 1.75
CA LYS A 206 -1.10 -25.84 1.70
C LYS A 206 -1.64 -25.64 3.10
N ARG A 207 -2.77 -24.95 3.19
CA ARG A 207 -3.57 -24.83 4.41
C ARG A 207 -4.95 -25.39 4.12
N SER A 208 -5.36 -26.36 4.92
CA SER A 208 -6.72 -26.90 4.92
C SER A 208 -7.32 -26.69 6.30
N GLU A 209 -8.52 -26.14 6.34
CA GLU A 209 -9.39 -26.18 7.51
C GLU A 209 -10.57 -27.11 7.21
N GLU A 210 -11.10 -27.77 8.23
CA GLU A 210 -12.18 -28.75 8.05
C GLU A 210 -13.41 -28.06 7.42
N GLY A 211 -13.86 -28.57 6.27
CA GLY A 211 -14.97 -27.99 5.50
C GLY A 211 -14.63 -26.78 4.63
N GLN A 212 -13.35 -26.40 4.48
CA GLN A 212 -12.90 -25.31 3.61
C GLN A 212 -12.07 -25.81 2.42
N GLU A 213 -12.02 -25.00 1.37
CA GLU A 213 -11.16 -25.24 0.22
C GLU A 213 -9.67 -25.20 0.62
N VAL A 214 -8.85 -26.02 -0.05
CA VAL A 214 -7.42 -26.08 0.24
C VAL A 214 -6.74 -24.84 -0.32
N ILE A 215 -6.22 -24.00 0.57
CA ILE A 215 -5.48 -22.80 0.20
C ILE A 215 -4.02 -23.18 -0.08
N SER A 216 -3.59 -22.98 -1.32
CA SER A 216 -2.22 -23.18 -1.78
C SER A 216 -1.42 -21.88 -1.75
N VAL A 217 -0.20 -21.93 -1.21
CA VAL A 217 0.71 -20.78 -1.14
C VAL A 217 1.84 -20.96 -2.14
N ILE A 218 1.84 -20.15 -3.19
CA ILE A 218 2.85 -20.18 -4.25
C ILE A 218 3.77 -18.98 -4.12
N MET A 219 5.07 -19.24 -4.05
CA MET A 219 6.10 -18.20 -4.09
C MET A 219 6.59 -18.05 -5.52
N PHE A 220 6.73 -16.80 -5.97
CA PHE A 220 7.34 -16.54 -7.27
C PHE A 220 8.82 -16.95 -7.23
N SER A 221 9.27 -17.54 -8.33
CA SER A 221 10.70 -17.65 -8.64
C SER A 221 11.23 -16.26 -9.05
N GLU A 222 12.43 -16.19 -9.61
CA GLU A 222 12.93 -14.91 -10.14
C GLU A 222 11.97 -14.35 -11.20
N ILE A 223 11.37 -13.21 -10.89
CA ILE A 223 10.52 -12.45 -11.81
C ILE A 223 11.26 -11.21 -12.28
N ASP A 224 11.11 -10.88 -13.56
CA ASP A 224 11.70 -9.68 -14.12
C ASP A 224 11.04 -8.39 -13.59
N ARG A 225 11.69 -7.26 -13.87
CA ARG A 225 11.25 -5.95 -13.41
C ARG A 225 9.89 -5.54 -13.97
N GLU A 226 9.55 -5.96 -15.18
CA GLU A 226 8.29 -5.61 -15.84
C GLU A 226 7.12 -6.34 -15.17
N VAL A 227 7.24 -7.66 -14.98
CA VAL A 227 6.26 -8.50 -14.28
C VAL A 227 6.07 -7.99 -12.85
N LYS A 228 7.17 -7.74 -12.15
CA LYS A 228 7.12 -7.17 -10.79
C LYS A 228 6.42 -5.80 -10.76
N GLY A 229 6.67 -4.96 -11.77
CA GLY A 229 5.99 -3.68 -11.95
C GLY A 229 4.47 -3.83 -12.11
N LYS A 230 4.02 -4.79 -12.92
CA LYS A 230 2.58 -5.11 -13.10
C LYS A 230 1.93 -5.59 -11.79
N ILE A 231 2.64 -6.40 -11.00
CA ILE A 231 2.17 -6.82 -9.66
C ILE A 231 2.02 -5.62 -8.73
N TYR A 232 3.01 -4.72 -8.66
CA TYR A 232 2.89 -3.51 -7.83
C TYR A 232 1.75 -2.58 -8.28
N GLN A 233 1.52 -2.44 -9.60
CA GLN A 233 0.38 -1.69 -10.10
C GLN A 233 -0.95 -2.32 -9.69
N PHE A 234 -1.04 -3.65 -9.71
CA PHE A 234 -2.22 -4.35 -9.20
C PHE A 234 -2.43 -4.12 -7.70
N ILE A 235 -1.37 -4.26 -6.89
CA ILE A 235 -1.38 -3.98 -5.45
C ILE A 235 -1.88 -2.55 -5.19
N ARG A 236 -1.31 -1.56 -5.88
CA ARG A 236 -1.72 -0.14 -5.80
C ARG A 236 -3.20 0.05 -6.07
N LYS A 237 -3.71 -0.50 -7.18
CA LYS A 237 -5.12 -0.37 -7.57
C LYS A 237 -6.05 -1.06 -6.57
N THR A 238 -5.62 -2.18 -6.01
CA THR A 238 -6.42 -2.92 -5.02
C THR A 238 -6.47 -2.19 -3.69
N LEU A 239 -5.34 -1.67 -3.18
CA LEU A 239 -5.32 -0.81 -1.99
C LEU A 239 -6.17 0.44 -2.16
N GLN A 240 -6.03 1.14 -3.30
CA GLN A 240 -6.81 2.34 -3.54
C GLN A 240 -8.32 2.02 -3.60
N ALA A 241 -8.72 0.92 -4.24
CA ALA A 241 -10.11 0.49 -4.30
C ALA A 241 -10.68 0.08 -2.92
N GLU A 242 -9.88 -0.58 -2.08
CA GLU A 242 -10.25 -0.87 -0.69
C GLU A 242 -10.57 0.42 0.05
N ILE A 243 -9.66 1.40 -0.03
CA ILE A 243 -9.87 2.70 0.59
C ILE A 243 -11.12 3.37 0.01
N ASP A 244 -11.25 3.49 -1.31
CA ASP A 244 -12.38 4.11 -2.04
C ASP A 244 -13.76 3.53 -1.74
N SER A 245 -13.84 2.29 -1.25
CA SER A 245 -15.10 1.66 -0.83
C SER A 245 -15.62 2.09 0.55
N ILE A 246 -14.84 2.92 1.27
CA ILE A 246 -15.11 3.41 2.63
C ILE A 246 -15.50 4.89 2.59
#